data_AF-A0A3D2PA54-F1
#
_entry.id   AF-A0A3D2PA54-F1
#
_cell.length_a   1.000
_cell.length_b   1.000
_cell.length_c   1.000
_cell.angle_alpha   90.00
_cell.angle_beta   90.00
_cell.angle_gamma   90.00
#
_symmetry.space_group_name_H-M   'P 1'
#
loop_
_entity.id
_entity.type
_entity.pdbx_description
1 polymer ?
#
loop_
_entity_poly.entity_id
_entity_poly.type
_entity_poly.pdbx_seq_one_letter_code
_entity_poly.pdbx_strand_id
1 'polypeptide(L)'
;MTTSGFFLPVIVNVIVPIISGGMFFALAGYVRYITPMRSLAMGRVTYVSAFWGFIFFGFYLATRPVQILLGPHPLPLIVNNIREFFMIGVFGPGIFLALVGLAYGGERKIKPWQRIAVFSFGLLLATSFCIINIFAIGGSEVIFKIGNYPAYDGIWFKNPDPLGQKLMSFLFLIRITDPVITLFLAAVIALHRALTYPQVMREIYDNMPRKLIFSSIGTFCFSLSMLTAGFLWLFGKIPNQWWLYYLGALAAGIFETMSISLPLKKEVRLE
;
A
#
# COMPACT_ATOMS: atom_id res chain seq x y z
N MET A 1 5.57 3.41 -37.33
CA MET A 1 5.28 3.39 -35.88
C MET A 1 5.44 1.95 -35.41
N THR A 2 6.54 1.64 -34.74
CA THR A 2 6.84 0.30 -34.24
C THR A 2 5.96 -0.01 -33.03
N THR A 3 5.19 -1.09 -33.13
CA THR A 3 4.24 -1.62 -32.15
C THR A 3 4.87 -1.98 -30.79
N SER A 4 6.20 -2.00 -30.69
CA SER A 4 6.93 -2.35 -29.46
C SER A 4 6.93 -1.28 -28.37
N GLY A 5 6.71 0.00 -28.70
CA GLY A 5 6.71 1.10 -27.72
C GLY A 5 5.36 1.35 -27.02
N PHE A 6 4.26 0.85 -27.59
CA PHE A 6 2.90 1.11 -27.09
C PHE A 6 2.47 0.15 -25.97
N PHE A 7 2.96 -1.09 -26.01
CA PHE A 7 2.47 -2.15 -25.13
C PHE A 7 2.91 -1.96 -23.68
N LEU A 8 4.16 -1.53 -23.47
CA LEU A 8 4.73 -1.37 -22.13
C LEU A 8 4.01 -0.30 -21.28
N PRO A 9 3.73 0.93 -21.78
CA PRO A 9 2.97 1.93 -21.01
C PRO A 9 1.57 1.46 -20.61
N VAL A 10 0.87 0.73 -21.48
CA VAL A 10 -0.46 0.18 -21.20
C VAL A 10 -0.40 -0.91 -20.14
N ILE A 11 0.55 -1.85 -20.25
CA ILE A 11 0.73 -2.89 -19.22
C ILE A 11 0.94 -2.23 -17.85
N VAL A 12 1.89 -1.30 -17.80
CA VAL A 12 2.37 -0.70 -16.57
C VAL A 12 1.35 0.23 -15.90
N ASN A 13 0.58 0.98 -16.68
CA ASN A 13 -0.37 1.97 -16.14
C ASN A 13 -1.82 1.49 -16.10
N VAL A 14 -2.15 0.39 -16.78
CA VAL A 14 -3.52 -0.13 -16.84
C VAL A 14 -3.60 -1.54 -16.28
N ILE A 15 -2.87 -2.48 -16.89
CA ILE A 15 -3.03 -3.91 -16.58
C ILE A 15 -2.49 -4.26 -15.19
N VAL A 16 -1.23 -3.92 -14.88
CA VAL A 16 -0.61 -4.24 -13.59
C VAL A 16 -1.38 -3.60 -12.43
N PRO A 17 -1.77 -2.31 -12.46
CA PRO A 17 -2.57 -1.73 -11.37
C PRO A 17 -3.92 -2.43 -11.15
N ILE A 18 -4.61 -2.85 -12.21
CA ILE A 18 -5.87 -3.60 -12.10
C ILE A 18 -5.63 -4.96 -11.47
N ILE A 19 -4.62 -5.70 -11.92
CA ILE A 19 -4.28 -7.03 -11.37
C ILE A 19 -3.88 -6.90 -9.89
N SER A 20 -2.99 -5.97 -9.56
CA SER A 20 -2.58 -5.73 -8.18
C SER A 20 -3.77 -5.33 -7.31
N GLY A 21 -4.64 -4.42 -7.78
CA GLY A 21 -5.85 -4.04 -7.06
C GLY A 21 -6.82 -5.20 -6.85
N GLY A 22 -7.05 -6.01 -7.89
CA GLY A 22 -7.86 -7.23 -7.83
C GLY A 22 -7.36 -8.24 -6.80
N MET A 23 -6.03 -8.42 -6.71
CA MET A 23 -5.41 -9.26 -5.70
C MET A 23 -5.70 -8.77 -4.26
N PHE A 24 -5.62 -7.46 -4.00
CA PHE A 24 -5.95 -6.92 -2.68
C PHE A 24 -7.45 -6.99 -2.36
N PHE A 25 -8.34 -6.84 -3.35
CA PHE A 25 -9.76 -7.13 -3.15
C PHE A 25 -10.02 -8.59 -2.81
N ALA A 26 -9.33 -9.53 -3.47
CA ALA A 26 -9.41 -10.95 -3.15
C ALA A 26 -8.90 -11.24 -1.73
N LEU A 27 -7.78 -10.63 -1.33
CA LEU A 27 -7.25 -10.71 0.03
C LEU A 27 -8.26 -10.16 1.07
N ALA A 28 -8.92 -9.04 0.78
CA ALA A 28 -9.97 -8.51 1.66
C ALA A 28 -11.14 -9.50 1.79
N GLY A 29 -11.59 -10.09 0.68
CA GLY A 29 -12.62 -11.13 0.68
C GLY A 29 -12.21 -12.34 1.53
N TYR A 30 -10.96 -12.79 1.38
CA TYR A 30 -10.42 -13.90 2.14
C TYR A 30 -10.27 -13.59 3.64
N VAL A 31 -9.80 -12.39 3.99
CA VAL A 31 -9.75 -11.91 5.38
C VAL A 31 -11.14 -11.92 6.01
N ARG A 32 -12.16 -11.41 5.30
CA ARG A 32 -13.54 -11.42 5.78
C ARG A 32 -14.04 -12.84 6.06
N TYR A 33 -13.72 -13.79 5.18
CA TYR A 33 -14.07 -15.19 5.34
C TYR A 33 -13.41 -15.83 6.58
N ILE A 34 -12.12 -15.59 6.80
CA ILE A 34 -11.39 -16.21 7.93
C ILE A 34 -11.59 -15.50 9.28
N THR A 35 -12.10 -14.26 9.28
CA THR A 35 -12.22 -13.43 10.49
C THR A 35 -12.99 -14.13 11.61
N PRO A 36 -14.20 -14.69 11.39
CA PRO A 36 -14.98 -15.33 12.46
C PRO A 36 -14.23 -16.49 13.13
N MET A 37 -13.40 -17.22 12.37
CA MET A 37 -12.65 -18.37 12.86
C MET A 37 -11.39 -17.97 13.63
N ARG A 38 -10.77 -16.84 13.28
CA ARG A 38 -9.42 -16.47 13.77
C ARG A 38 -9.40 -15.24 14.69
N SER A 39 -10.49 -14.47 14.76
CA SER A 39 -10.57 -13.26 15.60
C SER A 39 -10.46 -13.55 17.10
N LEU A 40 -10.75 -14.78 17.52
CA LEU A 40 -10.60 -15.22 18.91
C LEU A 40 -9.13 -15.30 19.34
N ALA A 41 -8.23 -15.65 18.41
CA ALA A 41 -6.80 -15.82 18.70
C ALA A 41 -6.01 -14.50 18.59
N MET A 42 -6.29 -13.69 17.56
CA MET A 42 -5.47 -12.51 17.22
C MET A 42 -6.20 -11.17 17.42
N GLY A 43 -7.43 -11.21 17.93
CA GLY A 43 -8.25 -10.02 18.17
C GLY A 43 -8.97 -9.51 16.92
N ARG A 44 -10.17 -8.95 17.13
CA ARG A 44 -11.02 -8.41 16.05
C ARG A 44 -10.40 -7.23 15.32
N VAL A 45 -9.64 -6.38 16.02
CA VAL A 45 -9.03 -5.16 15.44
C VAL A 45 -8.06 -5.51 14.32
N THR A 46 -7.28 -6.58 14.48
CA THR A 46 -6.31 -7.07 13.49
C THR A 46 -6.98 -7.32 12.14
N TYR A 47 -8.02 -8.15 12.11
CA TYR A 47 -8.69 -8.53 10.88
C TYR A 47 -9.56 -7.42 10.29
N VAL A 48 -10.21 -6.60 11.13
CA VAL A 48 -10.98 -5.45 10.64
C VAL A 48 -10.05 -4.41 9.99
N SER A 49 -8.88 -4.15 10.58
CA SER A 49 -7.92 -3.20 10.04
C SER A 49 -7.27 -3.73 8.75
N ALA A 50 -6.94 -5.03 8.70
CA ALA A 50 -6.45 -5.68 7.48
C ALA A 50 -7.50 -5.64 6.35
N PHE A 51 -8.76 -5.95 6.66
CA PHE A 51 -9.86 -5.91 5.70
C PHE A 51 -9.99 -4.53 5.05
N TRP A 52 -10.12 -3.48 5.87
CA TRP A 52 -10.24 -2.12 5.34
C TRP A 52 -8.96 -1.67 4.64
N GLY A 53 -7.78 -1.97 5.19
CA GLY A 53 -6.50 -1.67 4.55
C GLY A 53 -6.42 -2.25 3.14
N PHE A 54 -6.75 -3.53 2.97
CA PHE A 54 -6.75 -4.20 1.67
C PHE A 54 -7.80 -3.65 0.70
N ILE A 55 -9.01 -3.32 1.16
CA ILE A 55 -10.03 -2.67 0.32
C ILE A 55 -9.52 -1.33 -0.22
N PHE A 56 -9.05 -0.45 0.66
CA PHE A 56 -8.63 0.90 0.27
C PHE A 56 -7.35 0.89 -0.58
N PHE A 57 -6.44 -0.05 -0.33
CA PHE A 57 -5.28 -0.25 -1.18
C PHE A 57 -5.64 -0.84 -2.53
N GLY A 58 -6.60 -1.77 -2.57
CA GLY A 58 -7.20 -2.28 -3.81
C GLY A 58 -7.75 -1.13 -4.67
N PHE A 59 -8.50 -0.20 -4.07
CA PHE A 59 -8.98 0.99 -4.75
C PHE A 59 -7.83 1.91 -5.20
N TYR A 60 -6.84 2.17 -4.35
CA TYR A 60 -5.66 2.95 -4.72
C TYR A 60 -4.97 2.41 -5.98
N LEU A 61 -4.82 1.09 -6.10
CA LEU A 61 -4.18 0.46 -7.26
C LEU A 61 -5.12 0.45 -8.49
N ALA A 62 -6.34 -0.09 -8.32
CA ALA A 62 -7.26 -0.34 -9.42
C ALA A 62 -7.83 0.94 -10.08
N THR A 63 -7.72 2.10 -9.42
CA THR A 63 -8.20 3.39 -9.96
C THR A 63 -7.14 4.17 -10.72
N ARG A 64 -5.90 3.66 -10.88
CA ARG A 64 -4.90 4.28 -11.79
C ARG A 64 -5.41 4.44 -13.23
N PRO A 65 -6.06 3.46 -13.87
CA PRO A 65 -6.64 3.64 -15.20
C PRO A 65 -7.66 4.77 -15.23
N VAL A 66 -8.49 4.88 -14.18
CA VAL A 66 -9.48 5.97 -14.05
C VAL A 66 -8.77 7.33 -13.99
N GLN A 67 -7.68 7.44 -13.23
CA GLN A 67 -6.88 8.67 -13.15
C GLN A 67 -6.40 9.13 -14.53
N ILE A 68 -5.92 8.21 -15.36
CA ILE A 68 -5.27 8.57 -16.62
C ILE A 68 -6.20 8.61 -17.83
N LEU A 69 -7.36 7.95 -17.76
CA LEU A 69 -8.30 7.84 -18.86
C LEU A 69 -9.50 8.78 -18.73
N LEU A 70 -9.74 9.43 -17.58
CA LEU A 70 -10.89 10.34 -17.43
C LEU A 70 -10.76 11.64 -18.22
N GLY A 71 -9.56 12.01 -18.68
CA GLY A 71 -9.30 13.22 -19.46
C GLY A 71 -8.21 14.09 -18.86
N PRO A 72 -8.04 15.33 -19.35
CA PRO A 72 -7.01 16.23 -18.88
C PRO A 72 -7.30 16.79 -17.47
N HIS A 73 -6.39 17.61 -16.98
CA HIS A 73 -6.55 18.39 -15.75
C HIS A 73 -7.94 19.08 -15.72
N PRO A 74 -8.68 19.01 -14.58
CA PRO A 74 -8.25 18.62 -13.23
C PRO A 74 -8.47 17.15 -12.86
N LEU A 75 -8.93 16.29 -13.77
CA LEU A 75 -9.35 14.92 -13.42
C LEU A 75 -8.22 14.04 -12.86
N PRO A 76 -7.00 14.04 -13.45
CA PRO A 76 -5.88 13.30 -12.86
C PRO A 76 -5.53 13.75 -11.44
N LEU A 77 -5.68 15.04 -11.12
CA LEU A 77 -5.45 15.59 -9.78
C LEU A 77 -6.49 15.05 -8.79
N ILE A 78 -7.77 15.14 -9.13
CA ILE A 78 -8.88 14.73 -8.25
C ILE A 78 -8.74 13.24 -7.91
N VAL A 79 -8.55 12.40 -8.92
CA VAL A 79 -8.39 10.96 -8.71
C VAL A 79 -7.12 10.66 -7.92
N ASN A 80 -5.99 11.33 -8.22
CA ASN A 80 -4.76 11.16 -7.45
C ASN A 80 -4.94 11.54 -5.97
N ASN A 81 -5.62 12.64 -5.67
CA ASN A 81 -5.90 13.04 -4.29
C ASN A 81 -6.74 12.01 -3.54
N ILE A 82 -7.81 11.50 -4.16
CA ILE A 82 -8.64 10.44 -3.55
C ILE A 82 -7.81 9.18 -3.29
N ARG A 83 -6.99 8.78 -4.27
CA ARG A 83 -6.09 7.62 -4.18
C ARG A 83 -5.10 7.78 -3.02
N GLU A 84 -4.36 8.87 -2.99
CA GLU A 84 -3.36 9.14 -1.96
C GLU A 84 -4.00 9.31 -0.59
N PHE A 85 -5.19 9.91 -0.52
CA PHE A 85 -5.94 10.01 0.73
C PHE A 85 -6.27 8.64 1.31
N PHE A 86 -6.71 7.68 0.48
CA PHE A 86 -6.96 6.32 0.95
C PHE A 86 -5.68 5.56 1.32
N MET A 87 -4.60 5.78 0.58
CA MET A 87 -3.32 5.14 0.86
C MET A 87 -2.73 5.60 2.22
N ILE A 88 -2.72 6.92 2.46
CA ILE A 88 -2.13 7.55 3.65
C ILE A 88 -3.13 7.53 4.81
N GLY A 89 -4.37 7.94 4.57
CA GLY A 89 -5.37 8.11 5.61
C GLY A 89 -5.92 6.80 6.17
N VAL A 90 -5.88 5.71 5.39
CA VAL A 90 -6.56 4.46 5.75
C VAL A 90 -5.66 3.23 5.63
N PHE A 91 -4.99 3.03 4.50
CA PHE A 91 -4.20 1.82 4.26
C PHE A 91 -2.96 1.74 5.17
N GLY A 92 -2.10 2.77 5.19
CA GLY A 92 -0.90 2.81 6.05
C GLY A 92 -1.24 2.53 7.53
N PRO A 93 -2.14 3.34 8.13
CA PRO A 93 -2.67 3.12 9.48
C PRO A 93 -3.28 1.73 9.70
N GLY A 94 -4.09 1.26 8.75
CA GLY A 94 -4.80 -0.02 8.83
C GLY A 94 -3.86 -1.23 8.84
N ILE A 95 -2.87 -1.24 7.95
CA ILE A 95 -1.86 -2.31 7.89
C ILE A 95 -0.92 -2.26 9.08
N PHE A 96 -0.53 -1.06 9.54
CA PHE A 96 0.27 -0.92 10.76
C PHE A 96 -0.42 -1.60 11.95
N LEU A 97 -1.70 -1.27 12.18
CA LEU A 97 -2.48 -1.87 13.27
C LEU A 97 -2.73 -3.37 13.06
N ALA A 98 -2.94 -3.80 11.81
CA ALA A 98 -3.09 -5.21 11.48
C ALA A 98 -1.81 -5.99 11.82
N LEU A 99 -0.64 -5.52 11.43
CA LEU A 99 0.64 -6.20 11.70
C LEU A 99 1.01 -6.19 13.18
N VAL A 100 0.82 -5.06 13.86
CA VAL A 100 1.05 -4.99 15.32
C VAL A 100 0.07 -5.90 16.06
N GLY A 101 -1.19 -5.93 15.65
CA GLY A 101 -2.20 -6.83 16.19
C GLY A 101 -1.92 -8.30 15.86
N LEU A 102 -1.37 -8.60 14.70
CA LEU A 102 -0.95 -9.94 14.33
C LEU A 102 0.28 -10.38 15.14
N ALA A 103 1.25 -9.49 15.37
CA ALA A 103 2.46 -9.74 16.13
C ALA A 103 2.18 -10.00 17.63
N TYR A 104 1.29 -9.20 18.24
CA TYR A 104 1.10 -9.18 19.68
C TYR A 104 -0.34 -9.45 20.16
N GLY A 105 -1.31 -9.69 19.28
CA GLY A 105 -2.74 -9.69 19.63
C GLY A 105 -3.17 -10.68 20.71
N GLY A 106 -2.46 -11.81 20.85
CA GLY A 106 -2.66 -12.78 21.93
C GLY A 106 -2.13 -12.36 23.30
N GLU A 107 -1.24 -11.35 23.35
CA GLU A 107 -0.54 -10.92 24.57
C GLU A 107 -0.88 -9.48 24.96
N ARG A 108 -0.98 -8.59 23.98
CA ARG A 108 -1.21 -7.16 24.16
C ARG A 108 -2.33 -6.70 23.24
N LYS A 109 -3.47 -6.40 23.86
CA LYS A 109 -4.59 -5.78 23.15
C LYS A 109 -4.25 -4.35 22.77
N ILE A 110 -4.51 -3.99 21.51
CA ILE A 110 -4.42 -2.60 21.03
C ILE A 110 -5.47 -1.77 21.75
N LYS A 111 -5.03 -0.72 22.45
CA LYS A 111 -5.93 0.17 23.19
C LYS A 111 -6.69 1.10 22.22
N PRO A 112 -7.93 1.51 22.52
CA PRO A 112 -8.71 2.38 21.64
C PRO A 112 -8.01 3.70 21.28
N TRP A 113 -7.30 4.31 22.23
CA TRP A 113 -6.56 5.55 21.99
C TRP A 113 -5.42 5.36 20.98
N GLN A 114 -4.76 4.19 20.95
CA GLN A 114 -3.68 3.91 19.98
C GLN A 114 -4.26 3.83 18.57
N ARG A 115 -5.42 3.19 18.42
CA ARG A 115 -6.15 3.15 17.15
C ARG A 115 -6.50 4.56 16.70
N ILE A 116 -7.07 5.37 17.59
CA ILE A 116 -7.46 6.76 17.28
C ILE A 116 -6.22 7.57 16.89
N ALA A 117 -5.12 7.46 17.62
CA ALA A 117 -3.90 8.22 17.34
C ALA A 117 -3.32 7.90 15.94
N VAL A 118 -3.18 6.61 15.61
CA VAL A 118 -2.61 6.18 14.32
C VAL A 118 -3.47 6.62 13.14
N PHE A 119 -4.80 6.44 13.22
CA PHE A 119 -5.71 6.92 12.15
C PHE A 119 -5.79 8.45 12.09
N SER A 120 -5.82 9.15 13.23
CA SER A 120 -5.88 10.62 13.23
C SER A 120 -4.62 11.23 12.61
N PHE A 121 -3.45 10.63 12.89
CA PHE A 121 -2.20 11.02 12.26
C PHE A 121 -2.21 10.79 10.74
N GLY A 122 -2.63 9.60 10.30
CA GLY A 122 -2.77 9.29 8.87
C GLY A 122 -3.74 10.22 8.15
N LEU A 123 -4.91 10.51 8.74
CA LEU A 123 -5.90 11.43 8.18
C LEU A 123 -5.39 12.87 8.09
N LEU A 124 -4.64 13.33 9.08
CA LEU A 124 -4.01 14.65 9.06
C LEU A 124 -2.96 14.75 7.95
N LEU A 125 -2.11 13.73 7.79
CA LEU A 125 -1.14 13.65 6.70
C LEU A 125 -1.82 13.58 5.32
N ALA A 126 -2.86 12.76 5.17
CA ALA A 126 -3.63 12.60 3.93
C ALA A 126 -4.32 13.91 3.52
N THR A 127 -4.90 14.63 4.47
CA THR A 127 -5.54 15.93 4.23
C THR A 127 -4.49 16.96 3.81
N SER A 128 -3.36 17.01 4.53
CA SER A 128 -2.24 17.89 4.19
C SER A 128 -1.69 17.60 2.79
N PHE A 129 -1.57 16.32 2.43
CA PHE A 129 -1.17 15.89 1.09
C PHE A 129 -2.12 16.44 0.04
N CYS A 130 -3.44 16.26 0.21
CA CYS A 130 -4.43 16.72 -0.76
C CYS A 130 -4.37 18.23 -0.99
N ILE A 131 -4.25 19.01 0.11
CA ILE A 131 -4.15 20.47 0.05
C ILE A 131 -2.89 20.89 -0.71
N ILE A 132 -1.72 20.36 -0.31
CA ILE A 132 -0.44 20.70 -0.95
C ILE A 132 -0.45 20.30 -2.42
N ASN A 133 -1.02 19.13 -2.75
CA ASN A 133 -1.03 18.59 -4.11
C ASN A 133 -1.87 19.43 -5.08
N ILE A 134 -2.92 20.11 -4.59
CA ILE A 134 -3.70 21.06 -5.40
C ILE A 134 -2.82 22.22 -5.87
N PHE A 135 -1.92 22.71 -5.02
CA PHE A 135 -1.02 23.82 -5.35
C PHE A 135 0.26 23.38 -6.06
N ALA A 136 0.66 22.11 -5.91
CA ALA A 136 1.91 21.60 -6.44
C ALA A 136 1.83 21.17 -7.92
N ILE A 137 0.64 20.84 -8.43
CA ILE A 137 0.48 20.28 -9.77
C ILE A 137 0.55 21.37 -10.86
N GLY A 138 1.34 21.13 -11.91
CA GLY A 138 1.50 22.02 -13.07
C GLY A 138 0.54 21.77 -14.23
N GLY A 139 -0.58 21.07 -14.02
CA GLY A 139 -1.52 20.65 -15.07
C GLY A 139 -1.45 19.16 -15.41
N SER A 140 -1.64 18.81 -16.68
CA SER A 140 -1.60 17.43 -17.17
C SER A 140 -0.95 17.31 -18.55
N GLU A 141 -0.29 16.19 -18.82
CA GLU A 141 0.33 15.87 -20.11
C GLU A 141 -0.15 14.52 -20.65
N VAL A 142 -0.03 14.31 -21.97
CA VAL A 142 -0.34 13.01 -22.59
C VAL A 142 0.85 12.07 -22.38
N ILE A 143 0.59 10.92 -21.75
CA ILE A 143 1.62 9.90 -21.47
C ILE A 143 1.65 8.77 -22.51
N PHE A 144 0.50 8.41 -23.09
CA PHE A 144 0.37 7.48 -24.22
C PHE A 144 -1.01 7.63 -24.85
N LYS A 145 -1.28 6.94 -25.97
CA LYS A 145 -2.59 6.94 -26.65
C LYS A 145 -3.09 5.52 -26.90
N ILE A 146 -4.31 5.18 -26.48
CA ILE A 146 -4.97 3.91 -26.81
C ILE A 146 -5.78 4.11 -28.09
N GLY A 147 -5.24 3.67 -29.22
CA GLY A 147 -5.78 4.04 -30.53
C GLY A 147 -5.74 5.57 -30.69
N ASN A 148 -6.91 6.18 -30.88
CA ASN A 148 -7.04 7.65 -30.98
C ASN A 148 -7.30 8.34 -29.63
N TYR A 149 -7.48 7.58 -28.53
CA TYR A 149 -7.82 8.14 -27.23
C TYR A 149 -6.54 8.49 -26.43
N PRO A 150 -6.30 9.76 -26.08
CA PRO A 150 -5.14 10.15 -25.28
C PRO A 150 -5.34 9.83 -23.79
N ALA A 151 -4.31 9.25 -23.16
CA ALA A 151 -4.22 9.09 -21.71
C ALA A 151 -3.39 10.23 -21.12
N TYR A 152 -3.90 10.86 -20.07
CA TYR A 152 -3.32 12.04 -19.43
C TYR A 152 -2.74 11.70 -18.05
N ASP A 153 -1.64 12.32 -17.65
CA ASP A 153 -1.16 12.25 -16.26
C ASP A 153 -0.80 13.63 -15.75
N GLY A 154 -0.80 13.80 -14.44
CA GLY A 154 -0.46 15.08 -13.82
C GLY A 154 1.02 15.44 -14.01
N ILE A 155 1.29 16.74 -14.14
CA ILE A 155 2.65 17.25 -14.24
C ILE A 155 3.12 17.66 -12.84
N TRP A 156 3.77 16.73 -12.15
CA TRP A 156 4.34 16.96 -10.81
C TRP A 156 5.85 17.15 -10.83
N PHE A 157 6.54 16.46 -11.73
CA PHE A 157 8.00 16.32 -11.67
C PHE A 157 8.75 16.99 -12.83
N LYS A 158 8.04 17.53 -13.82
CA LYS A 158 8.66 18.15 -15.01
C LYS A 158 8.67 19.66 -14.84
N ASN A 159 9.87 20.24 -14.87
CA ASN A 159 10.13 21.67 -14.79
C ASN A 159 9.29 22.41 -13.72
N PRO A 160 9.29 21.94 -12.46
CA PRO A 160 8.59 22.67 -11.41
C PRO A 160 9.25 24.04 -11.23
N ASP A 161 8.44 25.06 -11.04
CA ASP A 161 8.90 26.36 -10.56
C ASP A 161 9.47 26.23 -9.12
N PRO A 162 10.20 27.22 -8.60
CA PRO A 162 10.83 27.10 -7.28
C PRO A 162 9.83 26.81 -6.14
N LEU A 163 8.59 27.30 -6.25
CA LEU A 163 7.52 27.00 -5.30
C LEU A 163 7.03 25.56 -5.47
N GLY A 164 6.72 25.12 -6.69
CA GLY A 164 6.34 23.75 -7.00
C GLY A 164 7.38 22.74 -6.51
N GLN A 165 8.67 23.02 -6.66
CA GLN A 165 9.74 22.14 -6.18
C GLN A 165 9.68 21.95 -4.65
N LYS A 166 9.46 23.04 -3.89
CA LYS A 166 9.30 22.97 -2.43
C LYS A 166 8.04 22.19 -2.03
N LEU A 167 6.91 22.46 -2.69
CA LEU A 167 5.65 21.74 -2.42
C LEU A 167 5.80 20.24 -2.71
N MET A 168 6.48 19.88 -3.80
CA MET A 168 6.80 18.49 -4.12
C MET A 168 7.66 17.84 -3.02
N SER A 169 8.68 18.52 -2.49
CA SER A 169 9.45 18.00 -1.34
C SER A 169 8.58 17.73 -0.11
N PHE A 170 7.58 18.57 0.17
CA PHE A 170 6.62 18.29 1.25
C PHE A 170 5.74 17.06 0.95
N LEU A 171 5.26 16.91 -0.29
CA LEU A 171 4.51 15.70 -0.69
C LEU A 171 5.35 14.42 -0.53
N PHE A 172 6.65 14.49 -0.86
CA PHE A 172 7.57 13.38 -0.60
C PHE A 172 7.75 13.11 0.89
N LEU A 173 7.93 14.15 1.72
CA LEU A 173 8.06 13.99 3.16
C LEU A 173 6.83 13.31 3.77
N ILE A 174 5.64 13.70 3.32
CA ILE A 174 4.39 13.07 3.75
C ILE A 174 4.40 11.59 3.37
N ARG A 175 4.68 11.25 2.10
CA ARG A 175 4.74 9.84 1.64
C ARG A 175 5.82 9.01 2.33
N ILE A 176 6.97 9.62 2.65
CA ILE A 176 8.05 8.97 3.41
C ILE A 176 7.58 8.66 4.83
N THR A 177 6.85 9.59 5.46
CA THR A 177 6.31 9.38 6.80
C THR A 177 5.24 8.28 6.78
N ASP A 178 4.30 8.38 5.85
CA ASP A 178 3.23 7.41 5.65
C ASP A 178 2.84 7.36 4.16
N PRO A 179 2.85 6.18 3.51
CA PRO A 179 2.94 4.87 4.12
C PRO A 179 4.36 4.33 4.36
N VAL A 180 5.44 4.95 3.85
CA VAL A 180 6.76 4.27 3.81
C VAL A 180 7.32 3.91 5.18
N ILE A 181 7.62 4.87 6.06
CA ILE A 181 8.18 4.59 7.38
C ILE A 181 7.18 3.81 8.23
N THR A 182 5.90 4.15 8.16
CA THR A 182 4.85 3.47 8.92
C THR A 182 4.79 1.97 8.60
N LEU A 183 4.76 1.60 7.31
CA LEU A 183 4.78 0.20 6.88
C LEU A 183 6.13 -0.46 7.17
N PHE A 184 7.25 0.24 6.97
CA PHE A 184 8.57 -0.28 7.29
C PHE A 184 8.68 -0.67 8.78
N LEU A 185 8.22 0.21 9.69
CA LEU A 185 8.20 -0.06 11.12
C LEU A 185 7.28 -1.25 11.45
N ALA A 186 6.10 -1.32 10.82
CA ALA A 186 5.20 -2.45 11.00
C ALA A 186 5.85 -3.79 10.61
N ALA A 187 6.56 -3.80 9.48
CA ALA A 187 7.28 -4.96 8.98
C ALA A 187 8.46 -5.34 9.90
N VAL A 188 9.22 -4.37 10.40
CA VAL A 188 10.30 -4.62 11.39
C VAL A 188 9.73 -5.22 12.66
N ILE A 189 8.62 -4.68 13.19
CA ILE A 189 7.97 -5.21 14.39
C ILE A 189 7.52 -6.65 14.18
N ALA A 190 6.84 -6.94 13.06
CA ALA A 190 6.37 -8.28 12.74
C ALA A 190 7.53 -9.27 12.55
N LEU A 191 8.61 -8.87 11.87
CA LEU A 191 9.78 -9.72 11.64
C LEU A 191 10.52 -10.00 12.96
N HIS A 192 10.78 -8.96 13.75
CA HIS A 192 11.40 -9.11 15.06
C HIS A 192 10.59 -10.08 15.93
N ARG A 193 9.26 -9.94 15.92
CA ARG A 193 8.37 -10.82 16.66
C ARG A 193 8.36 -12.24 16.11
N ALA A 194 8.49 -12.44 14.81
CA ALA A 194 8.61 -13.77 14.23
C ALA A 194 9.86 -14.50 14.74
N LEU A 195 10.99 -13.78 14.82
CA LEU A 195 12.27 -14.32 15.29
C LEU A 195 12.26 -14.61 16.79
N THR A 196 11.58 -13.77 17.57
CA THR A 196 11.50 -13.85 19.04
C THR A 196 10.22 -14.52 19.55
N TYR A 197 9.49 -15.21 18.66
CA TYR A 197 8.17 -15.74 19.01
C TYR A 197 8.25 -16.76 20.16
N PRO A 198 7.52 -16.57 21.29
CA PRO A 198 7.68 -17.37 22.52
C PRO A 198 7.42 -18.86 22.31
N GLN A 199 8.20 -19.72 22.98
CA GLN A 199 8.08 -21.19 22.84
C GLN A 199 6.68 -21.69 23.22
N VAL A 200 6.12 -21.24 24.34
CA VAL A 200 4.76 -21.61 24.78
C VAL A 200 3.71 -21.28 23.71
N MET A 201 3.86 -20.14 23.01
CA MET A 201 2.97 -19.76 21.92
C MET A 201 3.20 -20.57 20.65
N ARG A 202 4.42 -21.09 20.41
CA ARG A 202 4.71 -21.98 19.27
C ARG A 202 4.01 -23.33 19.40
N GLU A 203 3.79 -23.82 20.61
CA GLU A 203 3.06 -25.07 20.84
C GLU A 203 1.57 -24.96 20.44
N ILE A 204 1.01 -23.76 20.58
CA ILE A 204 -0.40 -23.47 20.23
C ILE A 204 -0.52 -23.03 18.77
N TYR A 205 0.40 -22.16 18.30
CA TYR A 205 0.37 -21.51 16.99
C TYR A 205 1.72 -21.62 16.27
N ASP A 206 2.08 -22.83 15.84
CA ASP A 206 3.41 -23.14 15.29
C ASP A 206 3.70 -22.48 13.92
N ASN A 207 2.67 -22.15 13.14
CA ASN A 207 2.81 -21.46 11.86
C ASN A 207 2.92 -19.93 12.00
N MET A 208 2.67 -19.39 13.20
CA MET A 208 2.63 -17.95 13.41
C MET A 208 3.93 -17.22 13.04
N PRO A 209 5.14 -17.73 13.39
CA PRO A 209 6.39 -17.12 12.93
C PRO A 209 6.49 -17.02 11.40
N ARG A 210 6.06 -18.06 10.68
CA ARG A 210 6.08 -18.07 9.21
C ARG A 210 5.11 -17.05 8.62
N LYS A 211 3.92 -16.92 9.20
CA LYS A 211 2.96 -15.86 8.81
C LYS A 211 3.55 -14.48 8.97
N LEU A 212 4.14 -14.21 10.14
CA LEU A 212 4.76 -12.92 10.42
C LEU A 212 5.93 -12.64 9.47
N ILE A 213 6.76 -13.63 9.13
CA ILE A 213 7.83 -13.48 8.13
C ILE A 213 7.23 -13.11 6.77
N PHE A 214 6.24 -13.86 6.27
CA PHE A 214 5.65 -13.58 4.97
C PHE A 214 4.97 -12.20 4.92
N SER A 215 4.17 -11.83 5.92
CA SER A 215 3.58 -10.49 5.96
C SER A 215 4.63 -9.38 6.10
N SER A 216 5.72 -9.62 6.84
CA SER A 216 6.83 -8.66 6.93
C SER A 216 7.52 -8.46 5.59
N ILE A 217 7.84 -9.55 4.88
CA ILE A 217 8.45 -9.50 3.55
C ILE A 217 7.53 -8.76 2.57
N GLY A 218 6.23 -9.11 2.56
CA GLY A 218 5.26 -8.44 1.69
C GLY A 218 5.18 -6.94 1.96
N THR A 219 5.13 -6.55 3.23
CA THR A 219 5.08 -5.14 3.63
C THR A 219 6.39 -4.41 3.30
N PHE A 220 7.56 -5.05 3.46
CA PHE A 220 8.83 -4.49 3.00
C PHE A 220 8.87 -4.31 1.49
N CYS A 221 8.37 -5.26 0.69
CA CYS A 221 8.33 -5.13 -0.77
C CYS A 221 7.61 -3.85 -1.20
N PHE A 222 6.44 -3.56 -0.62
CA PHE A 222 5.73 -2.33 -0.96
C PHE A 222 6.45 -1.08 -0.44
N SER A 223 6.82 -1.05 0.84
CA SER A 223 7.50 0.09 1.46
C SER A 223 8.80 0.48 0.75
N LEU A 224 9.65 -0.51 0.43
CA LEU A 224 10.93 -0.28 -0.23
C LEU A 224 10.75 0.09 -1.70
N SER A 225 9.71 -0.42 -2.37
CA SER A 225 9.39 0.01 -3.74
C SER A 225 9.04 1.50 -3.81
N MET A 226 8.28 1.99 -2.83
CA MET A 226 7.93 3.40 -2.72
C MET A 226 9.15 4.27 -2.43
N LEU A 227 9.97 3.84 -1.47
CA LEU A 227 11.22 4.53 -1.13
C LEU A 227 12.16 4.61 -2.34
N THR A 228 12.29 3.52 -3.10
CA THR A 228 13.14 3.44 -4.29
C THR A 228 12.70 4.44 -5.35
N ALA A 229 11.41 4.52 -5.68
CA ALA A 229 10.96 5.50 -6.68
C ALA A 229 11.15 6.94 -6.19
N GLY A 230 10.99 7.21 -4.88
CA GLY A 230 11.30 8.51 -4.30
C GLY A 230 12.78 8.89 -4.46
N PHE A 231 13.70 7.95 -4.20
CA PHE A 231 15.13 8.18 -4.41
C PHE A 231 15.53 8.34 -5.87
N LEU A 232 14.90 7.59 -6.79
CA LEU A 232 15.13 7.77 -8.23
C LEU A 232 14.74 9.17 -8.70
N TRP A 233 13.71 9.77 -8.10
CA TRP A 233 13.38 11.16 -8.39
C TRP A 233 14.38 12.13 -7.73
N LEU A 234 14.62 12.00 -6.42
CA LEU A 234 15.48 12.94 -5.67
C LEU A 234 16.92 12.99 -6.18
N PHE A 235 17.53 11.82 -6.40
CA PHE A 235 18.94 11.69 -6.76
C PHE A 235 19.15 11.40 -8.24
N GLY A 236 18.29 10.55 -8.82
CA GLY A 236 18.39 10.16 -10.23
C GLY A 236 17.74 11.18 -11.18
N LYS A 237 16.93 12.11 -10.67
CA LYS A 237 16.11 13.05 -11.46
C LYS A 237 15.22 12.34 -12.49
N ILE A 238 14.81 11.10 -12.19
CA ILE A 238 13.96 10.29 -13.06
C ILE A 238 12.50 10.45 -12.61
N PRO A 239 11.64 11.17 -13.36
CA PRO A 239 10.24 11.38 -12.99
C PRO A 239 9.37 10.15 -13.26
N ASN A 240 8.17 10.11 -12.68
CA ASN A 240 7.05 9.23 -13.07
C ASN A 240 7.30 7.72 -12.99
N GLN A 241 8.06 7.25 -12.00
CA GLN A 241 8.35 5.81 -11.80
C GLN A 241 7.25 5.07 -11.00
N TRP A 242 5.97 5.38 -11.27
CA TRP A 242 4.81 4.80 -10.58
C TRP A 242 4.71 3.28 -10.69
N TRP A 243 5.30 2.72 -11.73
CA TRP A 243 5.31 1.28 -12.01
C TRP A 243 6.01 0.45 -10.94
N LEU A 244 7.02 1.04 -10.27
CA LEU A 244 7.70 0.40 -9.14
C LEU A 244 6.71 0.14 -8.00
N TYR A 245 5.75 1.04 -7.78
CA TYR A 245 4.74 0.88 -6.73
C TYR A 245 3.82 -0.30 -7.03
N TYR A 246 3.44 -0.48 -8.30
CA TYR A 246 2.54 -1.56 -8.71
C TYR A 246 3.23 -2.92 -8.65
N LEU A 247 4.50 -3.00 -9.03
CA LEU A 247 5.29 -4.24 -8.88
C LEU A 247 5.54 -4.57 -7.42
N GLY A 248 5.91 -3.58 -6.60
CA GLY A 248 6.06 -3.75 -5.16
C GLY A 248 4.76 -4.21 -4.50
N ALA A 249 3.62 -3.65 -4.91
CA ALA A 249 2.30 -4.07 -4.44
C ALA A 249 1.94 -5.50 -4.89
N LEU A 250 2.28 -5.88 -6.12
CA LEU A 250 2.05 -7.24 -6.62
C LEU A 250 2.86 -8.26 -5.82
N ALA A 251 4.15 -8.00 -5.60
CA ALA A 251 4.99 -8.81 -4.74
C ALA A 251 4.43 -8.87 -3.30
N ALA A 252 4.01 -7.73 -2.76
CA ALA A 252 3.42 -7.64 -1.43
C ALA A 252 2.20 -8.54 -1.29
N GLY A 253 1.24 -8.49 -2.22
CA GLY A 253 0.04 -9.33 -2.09
C GLY A 253 0.29 -10.82 -2.36
N ILE A 254 1.33 -11.21 -3.10
CA ILE A 254 1.75 -12.61 -3.18
C ILE A 254 2.18 -13.10 -1.79
N PHE A 255 3.06 -12.36 -1.12
CA PHE A 255 3.53 -12.71 0.22
C PHE A 255 2.41 -12.63 1.27
N GLU A 256 1.52 -11.64 1.20
CA GLU A 256 0.35 -11.58 2.09
C GLU A 256 -0.62 -12.73 1.85
N THR A 257 -0.78 -13.18 0.60
CA THR A 257 -1.58 -14.38 0.29
C THR A 257 -0.96 -15.61 0.96
N MET A 258 0.37 -15.77 0.85
CA MET A 258 1.08 -16.87 1.53
C MET A 258 0.93 -16.78 3.05
N SER A 259 1.01 -15.59 3.63
CA SER A 259 0.83 -15.39 5.08
C SER A 259 -0.59 -15.76 5.55
N ILE A 260 -1.60 -15.20 4.89
CA ILE A 260 -2.98 -15.30 5.35
C ILE A 260 -3.56 -16.70 5.09
N SER A 261 -3.13 -17.36 4.01
CA SER A 261 -3.54 -18.74 3.69
C SER A 261 -3.06 -19.78 4.70
N LEU A 262 -1.90 -19.56 5.34
CA LEU A 262 -1.41 -20.50 6.36
C LEU A 262 -2.45 -20.65 7.50
N PRO A 263 -2.68 -21.86 8.02
CA PRO A 263 -3.42 -22.05 9.26
C PRO A 263 -2.57 -21.57 10.45
N LEU A 264 -3.19 -21.29 11.60
CA LEU A 264 -2.43 -20.88 12.80
C LEU A 264 -1.63 -22.04 13.40
N LYS A 265 -2.14 -23.26 13.28
CA LYS A 265 -1.50 -24.51 13.69
C LYS A 265 -1.32 -25.41 12.47
N LYS A 266 -0.22 -26.14 12.34
CA LYS A 266 -0.06 -27.16 11.30
C LYS A 266 -1.10 -28.24 11.49
N GLU A 267 -1.62 -28.74 10.38
CA GLU A 267 -2.45 -29.93 10.38
C GLU A 267 -1.61 -31.09 10.89
N VAL A 268 -2.12 -31.78 11.92
CA VAL A 268 -1.53 -33.03 12.37
C VAL A 268 -1.76 -34.01 11.24
N ARG A 269 -0.68 -34.45 10.58
CA ARG A 269 -0.78 -35.62 9.70
C ARG A 269 -1.16 -36.79 10.60
N LEU A 270 -2.39 -37.28 10.43
CA LEU A 270 -2.77 -38.60 10.89
C LEU A 270 -2.07 -39.57 9.92
N GLU A 271 -0.85 -39.96 10.26
CA GLU A 271 -0.18 -41.12 9.67
C GLU A 271 -0.65 -42.40 10.38
#